data_AF-A0A2S6GLG5-F1
#
_entry.id   AF-A0A2S6GLG5-F1
#
_cell.length_a   1.000
_cell.length_b   1.000
_cell.length_c   1.000
_cell.angle_alpha   90.00
_cell.angle_beta   90.00
_cell.angle_gamma   90.00
#
_symmetry.space_group_name_H-M   'P 1'
#
loop_
_entity.id
_entity.type
_entity.pdbx_description
1 polymer ?
#
loop_
_entity_poly.entity_id
_entity_poly.type
_entity_poly.pdbx_seq_one_letter_code
_entity_poly.pdbx_strand_id
1 'polypeptide(L)'
;MRPRSSRAPGGATRAVALLRPARRDQMHAVPGADPKSAADAGSRELETALAVYVRQVAERIGVPSDAVTHEVTDTATAYIGLTARVAALPLRDLMLVWDERLGWSIAIEPCGNDQPPVICHLGAEIAPAPASVARFVSDVVGGHRYGGGGPTPTRIDRSALAGRMVARPA
;
A
#
# COMPACT_ATOMS: atom_id res chain seq x y z
N MET A 1 4.04 -47.26 20.46
CA MET A 1 3.14 -46.22 21.00
C MET A 1 3.98 -45.05 21.49
N ARG A 2 3.60 -43.82 21.10
CA ARG A 2 4.30 -42.49 21.12
C ARG A 2 5.13 -42.14 19.86
N PRO A 3 5.19 -40.85 19.43
CA PRO A 3 4.37 -39.68 19.79
C PRO A 3 3.70 -39.00 18.57
N ARG A 4 2.54 -38.35 18.79
CA ARG A 4 2.01 -37.33 17.87
C ARG A 4 2.65 -35.99 18.24
N SER A 5 3.60 -35.55 17.43
CA SER A 5 4.14 -34.18 17.50
C SER A 5 3.05 -33.20 17.11
N SER A 6 2.62 -32.39 18.08
CA SER A 6 1.89 -31.15 17.86
C SER A 6 2.82 -30.18 17.12
N ARG A 7 2.50 -29.86 15.87
CA ARG A 7 3.18 -28.83 15.10
C ARG A 7 2.39 -27.53 15.28
N ALA A 8 2.92 -26.62 16.08
CA ALA A 8 2.43 -25.24 16.14
C ALA A 8 2.58 -24.58 14.76
N PRO A 9 1.61 -23.78 14.29
CA PRO A 9 1.88 -22.88 13.18
C PRO A 9 2.68 -21.69 13.74
N GLY A 10 4.00 -21.75 13.58
CA GLY A 10 4.84 -20.57 13.67
C GLY A 10 4.47 -19.63 12.53
N GLY A 11 3.64 -18.64 12.81
CA GLY A 11 3.47 -17.47 11.97
C GLY A 11 4.75 -16.64 12.06
N ALA A 12 5.76 -17.03 11.29
CA ALA A 12 6.88 -16.13 11.04
C ALA A 12 6.31 -15.00 10.19
N THR A 13 6.24 -13.80 10.76
CA THR A 13 6.02 -12.55 10.03
C THR A 13 7.06 -12.52 8.92
N ARG A 14 6.65 -12.85 7.70
CA ARG A 14 7.53 -12.80 6.55
C ARG A 14 7.73 -11.32 6.26
N ALA A 15 8.94 -10.84 6.43
CA ALA A 15 9.29 -9.47 6.11
C ALA A 15 8.95 -9.22 4.64
N VAL A 16 8.08 -8.24 4.38
CA VAL A 16 7.76 -7.76 3.04
C VAL A 16 9.07 -7.29 2.43
N ALA A 17 9.53 -7.97 1.38
CA ALA A 17 10.73 -7.56 0.66
C ALA A 17 10.52 -6.14 0.14
N LEU A 18 11.42 -5.22 0.51
CA LEU A 18 11.39 -3.81 0.13
C LEU A 18 11.47 -3.69 -1.40
N LEU A 19 10.32 -3.52 -2.05
CA LEU A 19 10.23 -3.14 -3.45
C LEU A 19 10.71 -1.69 -3.59
N ARG A 20 11.94 -1.50 -4.08
CA ARG A 20 12.48 -0.17 -4.39
C ARG A 20 12.08 0.22 -5.82
N PRO A 21 11.52 1.41 -6.08
CA PRO A 21 11.29 1.87 -7.43
C PRO A 21 12.61 2.26 -8.13
N ALA A 22 12.61 2.11 -9.46
CA ALA A 22 13.75 2.40 -10.32
C ALA A 22 14.01 3.92 -10.42
N ARG A 23 15.19 4.38 -9.96
CA ARG A 23 15.61 5.79 -10.02
C ARG A 23 15.81 6.27 -11.46
N ARG A 24 15.38 7.50 -11.77
CA ARG A 24 15.87 8.29 -12.92
C ARG A 24 16.31 9.69 -12.48
N ASP A 25 17.49 10.07 -12.96
CA ASP A 25 18.24 11.32 -12.72
C ASP A 25 17.46 12.61 -13.04
N GLN A 26 17.70 13.67 -12.25
CA GLN A 26 17.33 15.03 -12.63
C GLN A 26 18.34 16.09 -12.17
N MET A 27 18.66 16.99 -13.11
CA MET A 27 19.64 18.07 -13.03
C MET A 27 18.99 19.43 -12.66
N HIS A 28 19.80 20.30 -12.03
CA HIS A 28 19.49 21.51 -11.26
C HIS A 28 19.12 22.79 -12.04
N ALA A 29 18.40 23.73 -11.37
CA ALA A 29 18.77 25.17 -11.19
C ALA A 29 17.78 25.96 -10.26
N VAL A 30 18.26 27.06 -9.65
CA VAL A 30 17.58 28.01 -8.71
C VAL A 30 18.24 29.42 -8.79
N PRO A 31 17.68 30.56 -8.26
CA PRO A 31 16.49 30.73 -7.41
C PRO A 31 15.51 31.92 -7.70
N GLY A 32 14.37 31.81 -7.01
CA GLY A 32 13.36 32.83 -6.67
C GLY A 32 12.15 32.15 -6.00
N ALA A 33 12.28 31.79 -4.72
CA ALA A 33 11.60 30.67 -4.02
C ALA A 33 11.89 29.32 -4.69
N ASP A 34 12.72 28.50 -4.06
CA ASP A 34 13.23 27.28 -4.68
C ASP A 34 12.07 26.27 -4.86
N PRO A 35 11.65 25.95 -6.09
CA PRO A 35 10.57 24.98 -6.33
C PRO A 35 10.92 23.61 -5.74
N LYS A 36 12.21 23.33 -5.62
CA LYS A 36 12.76 22.17 -4.90
C LYS A 36 12.37 22.17 -3.42
N SER A 37 12.47 23.32 -2.72
CA SER A 37 12.16 23.40 -1.29
C SER A 37 10.66 23.20 -1.01
N ALA A 38 9.78 23.73 -1.86
CA ALA A 38 8.34 23.49 -1.77
C ALA A 38 7.98 22.02 -2.06
N ALA A 39 8.60 21.41 -3.08
CA ALA A 39 8.43 19.99 -3.38
C ALA A 39 8.95 19.08 -2.23
N ASP A 40 10.05 19.46 -1.60
CA ASP A 40 10.62 18.76 -0.44
C ASP A 40 9.74 18.92 0.81
N ALA A 41 9.07 20.07 0.98
CA ALA A 41 8.06 20.26 2.03
C ALA A 41 6.83 19.38 1.81
N GLY A 42 6.25 19.40 0.61
CA GLY A 42 5.09 18.56 0.27
C GLY A 42 5.39 17.06 0.36
N SER A 43 6.62 16.64 0.07
CA SER A 43 7.04 15.24 0.23
C SER A 43 7.12 14.82 1.70
N ARG A 44 7.63 15.68 2.59
CA ARG A 44 7.68 15.41 4.04
C ARG A 44 6.30 15.40 4.70
N GLU A 45 5.43 16.33 4.29
CA GLU A 45 4.03 16.35 4.71
C GLU A 45 3.31 15.06 4.29
N LEU A 46 3.52 14.64 3.03
CA LEU A 46 2.96 13.40 2.52
C LEU A 46 3.51 12.18 3.24
N GLU A 47 4.82 12.11 3.51
CA GLU A 47 5.42 10.98 4.25
C GLU A 47 4.77 10.83 5.63
N THR A 48 4.63 11.93 6.37
CA THR A 48 3.98 11.92 7.69
C THR A 48 2.51 11.50 7.60
N ALA A 49 1.75 12.07 6.66
CA ALA A 49 0.34 11.77 6.48
C ALA A 49 0.12 10.32 6.02
N LEU A 50 0.94 9.84 5.09
CA LEU A 50 0.90 8.48 4.58
C LEU A 50 1.17 7.49 5.70
N ALA A 51 2.22 7.68 6.50
CA ALA A 51 2.56 6.82 7.63
C ALA A 51 1.38 6.65 8.61
N VAL A 52 0.69 7.75 8.92
CA VAL A 52 -0.49 7.74 9.80
C VAL A 52 -1.69 7.04 9.13
N TYR A 53 -1.95 7.35 7.86
CA TYR A 53 -3.06 6.79 7.10
C TYR A 53 -2.93 5.28 6.90
N VAL A 54 -1.76 4.78 6.51
CA VAL A 54 -1.53 3.35 6.27
C VAL A 54 -1.61 2.55 7.56
N ARG A 55 -1.22 3.14 8.70
CA ARG A 55 -1.40 2.52 10.01
C ARG A 55 -2.88 2.37 10.36
N GLN A 56 -3.70 3.41 10.13
CA GLN A 56 -5.15 3.31 10.34
C GLN A 56 -5.80 2.24 9.44
N VAL A 57 -5.36 2.15 8.18
CA VAL A 57 -5.81 1.08 7.27
C VAL A 57 -5.43 -0.28 7.81
N ALA A 58 -4.18 -0.47 8.24
CA ALA A 58 -3.70 -1.72 8.83
C ALA A 58 -4.49 -2.13 10.08
N GLU A 59 -4.73 -1.18 11.00
CA GLU A 59 -5.54 -1.38 12.20
C GLU A 59 -6.97 -1.84 11.85
N ARG A 60 -7.59 -1.23 10.82
CA ARG A 60 -8.94 -1.61 10.37
C ARG A 60 -9.00 -2.98 9.69
N ILE A 61 -7.92 -3.39 9.01
CA ILE A 61 -7.81 -4.73 8.42
C ILE A 61 -7.49 -5.77 9.50
N GLY A 62 -6.88 -5.36 10.62
CA GLY A 62 -6.45 -6.26 11.70
C GLY A 62 -5.07 -6.88 11.47
N VAL A 63 -4.21 -6.22 10.67
CA VAL A 63 -2.82 -6.63 10.48
C VAL A 63 -1.89 -5.85 11.41
N PRO A 64 -0.80 -6.46 11.89
CA PRO A 64 0.15 -5.79 12.77
C PRO A 64 0.92 -4.68 12.02
N SER A 65 1.42 -3.70 12.76
CA SER A 65 2.12 -2.53 12.18
C SER A 65 3.45 -2.89 11.51
N ASP A 66 4.06 -4.02 11.87
CA ASP A 66 5.28 -4.54 11.23
C ASP A 66 5.02 -5.13 9.83
N ALA A 67 3.75 -5.38 9.47
CA ALA A 67 3.34 -5.78 8.13
C ALA A 67 3.16 -4.58 7.18
N VAL A 68 3.49 -3.37 7.62
CA VAL A 68 3.27 -2.11 6.89
C VAL A 68 4.60 -1.48 6.51
N THR A 69 4.74 -1.14 5.24
CA THR A 69 5.86 -0.37 4.70
C THR A 69 5.34 0.77 3.85
N HIS A 70 6.01 1.92 3.89
CA HIS A 70 5.76 3.02 2.97
C HIS A 70 7.08 3.67 2.54
N GLU A 71 7.07 4.28 1.36
CA GLU A 71 8.21 4.98 0.79
C GLU A 71 7.72 6.22 0.04
N VAL A 72 8.39 7.36 0.24
CA VAL A 72 8.15 8.59 -0.52
C VAL A 72 9.42 8.98 -1.25
N THR A 73 9.50 8.64 -2.53
CA THR A 73 10.60 9.02 -3.43
C THR A 73 10.09 9.84 -4.61
N ASP A 74 10.53 9.51 -5.82
CA ASP A 74 9.94 9.96 -7.09
C ASP A 74 8.45 9.60 -7.17
N THR A 75 8.05 8.46 -6.60
CA THR A 75 6.66 8.04 -6.43
C THR A 75 6.42 7.62 -4.98
N ALA A 76 5.35 8.11 -4.36
CA ALA A 76 4.94 7.65 -3.04
C ALA A 76 4.13 6.35 -3.13
N THR A 77 4.52 5.35 -2.34
CA THR A 77 3.90 4.01 -2.32
C THR A 77 3.76 3.47 -0.90
N ALA A 78 2.81 2.57 -0.69
CA ALA A 78 2.71 1.80 0.54
C ALA A 78 2.28 0.36 0.29
N TYR A 79 2.69 -0.53 1.19
CA TYR A 79 2.50 -1.96 1.10
C TYR A 79 2.05 -2.49 2.45
N ILE A 80 1.01 -3.32 2.44
CA ILE A 80 0.50 -4.01 3.62
C ILE A 80 0.41 -5.49 3.30
N GLY A 81 1.21 -6.31 3.99
CA GLY A 81 1.13 -7.76 3.88
C GLY A 81 -0.20 -8.27 4.43
N LEU A 82 -0.95 -9.04 3.65
CA LEU A 82 -2.19 -9.65 4.07
C LEU A 82 -1.92 -11.11 4.43
N THR A 83 -2.20 -11.50 5.68
CA THR A 83 -2.10 -12.90 6.13
C THR A 83 -3.19 -13.80 5.54
N ALA A 84 -4.17 -13.19 4.87
CA ALA A 84 -5.28 -13.88 4.23
C ALA A 84 -4.86 -14.50 2.89
N ARG A 85 -5.33 -15.73 2.64
CA ARG A 85 -5.17 -16.44 1.38
C ARG A 85 -6.51 -16.47 0.67
N VAL A 86 -6.54 -16.19 -0.63
CA VAL A 86 -7.73 -16.41 -1.44
C VAL A 86 -7.87 -17.91 -1.67
N ALA A 87 -9.07 -18.47 -1.55
CA ALA A 87 -9.32 -19.90 -1.78
C ALA A 87 -8.85 -20.37 -3.17
N ALA A 88 -8.89 -19.47 -4.17
CA ALA A 88 -8.42 -19.72 -5.53
C ALA A 88 -6.88 -19.77 -5.66
N LEU A 89 -6.12 -19.22 -4.71
CA LEU A 89 -4.66 -19.13 -4.71
C LEU A 89 -4.08 -19.51 -3.33
N PRO A 90 -4.26 -20.76 -2.86
CA PRO A 90 -3.95 -21.16 -1.48
C PRO A 90 -2.46 -21.16 -1.11
N LEU A 91 -1.57 -20.95 -2.09
CA LEU A 91 -0.12 -20.99 -1.94
C LEU A 91 0.54 -19.61 -2.16
N ARG A 92 -0.25 -18.56 -2.33
CA ARG A 92 0.26 -17.20 -2.54
C ARG A 92 -0.34 -16.27 -1.49
N ASP A 93 0.54 -15.63 -0.74
CA ASP A 93 0.16 -14.58 0.19
C ASP A 93 -0.23 -13.33 -0.62
N LEU A 94 -1.18 -12.56 -0.09
CA LEU A 94 -1.65 -11.34 -0.73
C LEU A 94 -0.98 -10.12 -0.13
N MET A 95 -0.97 -9.05 -0.91
CA MET A 95 -0.50 -7.75 -0.47
C MET A 95 -1.50 -6.69 -0.91
N LEU A 96 -1.77 -5.75 -0.03
CA LEU A 96 -2.48 -4.53 -0.36
C LEU A 96 -1.45 -3.45 -0.70
N VAL A 97 -1.58 -2.84 -1.88
CA VAL A 97 -0.64 -1.88 -2.45
C VAL A 97 -1.34 -0.56 -2.67
N TRP A 98 -0.70 0.52 -2.24
CA TRP A 98 -1.11 1.88 -2.53
C TRP A 98 -0.05 2.58 -3.37
N ASP A 99 -0.50 3.33 -4.37
CA ASP A 99 0.30 4.19 -5.23
C ASP A 99 -0.35 5.57 -5.31
N GLU A 100 0.45 6.65 -5.21
CA GLU A 100 -0.08 8.02 -5.17
C GLU A 100 -0.84 8.46 -6.44
N ARG A 101 -0.73 7.71 -7.54
CA ARG A 101 -1.41 7.96 -8.82
C ARG A 101 -2.54 6.98 -9.10
N LEU A 102 -2.43 5.75 -8.61
CA LEU A 102 -3.36 4.66 -8.92
C LEU A 102 -4.28 4.27 -7.75
N GLY A 103 -3.98 4.73 -6.54
CA GLY A 103 -4.74 4.40 -5.33
C GLY A 103 -4.49 2.97 -4.87
N TRP A 104 -5.50 2.36 -4.23
CA TRP A 104 -5.38 1.04 -3.62
C TRP A 104 -5.62 -0.10 -4.61
N SER A 105 -4.86 -1.17 -4.46
CA SER A 105 -5.01 -2.42 -5.20
C SER A 105 -4.63 -3.62 -4.35
N ILE A 106 -5.26 -4.76 -4.62
CA ILE A 106 -4.81 -6.05 -4.06
C ILE A 106 -3.98 -6.75 -5.12
N ALA A 107 -2.82 -7.23 -4.70
CA ALA A 107 -1.88 -7.92 -5.54
C ALA A 107 -1.40 -9.21 -4.86
N ILE A 108 -0.78 -10.08 -5.64
CA ILE A 108 -0.05 -11.23 -5.13
C ILE A 108 1.28 -10.74 -4.55
N GLU A 109 1.66 -11.21 -3.36
CA GLU A 109 2.99 -10.92 -2.81
C GLU A 109 4.06 -11.39 -3.81
N PRO A 110 4.97 -10.50 -4.24
CA PRO A 110 5.94 -10.82 -5.26
C PRO A 110 7.00 -11.79 -4.70
N CYS A 111 7.49 -12.66 -5.57
CA CYS A 111 8.65 -13.48 -5.25
C CYS A 111 9.93 -12.72 -5.66
N GLY A 112 10.66 -12.17 -4.68
CA GLY A 112 11.88 -11.41 -4.97
C GLY A 112 11.57 -9.95 -5.36
N ASN A 113 12.21 -9.47 -6.43
CA ASN A 113 12.17 -8.05 -6.81
C ASN A 113 11.17 -7.73 -7.95
N ASP A 114 10.33 -8.69 -8.33
CA ASP A 114 9.36 -8.50 -9.41
C ASP A 114 8.22 -7.58 -8.97
N GLN A 115 7.63 -6.87 -9.94
CA GLN A 115 6.44 -6.06 -9.67
C GLN A 115 5.27 -6.98 -9.25
N PRO A 116 4.56 -6.65 -8.16
CA PRO A 116 3.49 -7.52 -7.65
C PRO A 116 2.36 -7.65 -8.69
N PRO A 117 1.95 -8.86 -9.06
CA PRO A 117 0.83 -9.07 -9.99
C PRO A 117 -0.48 -8.58 -9.37
N VAL A 118 -1.05 -7.51 -9.92
CA VAL A 118 -2.29 -6.92 -9.43
C VAL A 118 -3.49 -7.80 -9.78
N ILE A 119 -4.36 -8.04 -8.79
CA ILE A 119 -5.62 -8.76 -8.93
C ILE A 119 -6.76 -7.79 -9.25
N CYS A 120 -6.88 -6.71 -8.48
CA CYS A 120 -7.93 -5.71 -8.66
C CYS A 120 -7.59 -4.39 -7.96
N HIS A 121 -8.30 -3.31 -8.35
CA HIS A 121 -8.15 -1.97 -7.80
C HIS A 121 -9.41 -1.52 -7.06
N LEU A 122 -9.23 -0.66 -6.06
CA LEU A 122 -10.30 0.01 -5.34
C LEU A 122 -10.65 1.34 -6.03
N GLY A 123 -11.56 1.28 -7.00
CA GLY A 123 -12.15 2.48 -7.62
C GLY A 123 -11.13 3.51 -8.12
N ALA A 124 -11.54 4.78 -8.15
CA ALA A 124 -10.72 5.89 -8.64
C ALA A 124 -10.23 6.84 -7.51
N GLU A 125 -10.63 6.59 -6.26
CA GLU A 125 -10.24 7.43 -5.14
C GLU A 125 -8.84 7.04 -4.65
N ILE A 126 -7.90 8.00 -4.66
CA ILE A 126 -6.51 7.74 -4.27
C ILE A 126 -6.37 7.49 -2.76
N ALA A 127 -7.03 8.30 -1.92
CA ALA A 127 -6.98 8.18 -0.46
C ALA A 127 -8.40 8.11 0.13
N PRO A 128 -9.11 6.97 -0.06
CA PRO A 128 -10.43 6.75 0.51
C PRO A 128 -10.39 6.66 2.04
N ALA A 129 -11.55 6.55 2.69
CA ALA A 129 -11.57 6.30 4.13
C ALA A 129 -10.95 4.92 4.47
N PRO A 130 -10.21 4.78 5.59
CA PRO A 130 -9.62 3.49 5.99
C PRO A 130 -10.61 2.33 6.06
N ALA A 131 -11.83 2.59 6.55
CA ALA A 131 -12.91 1.62 6.58
C ALA A 131 -13.33 1.12 5.19
N SER A 132 -13.31 1.98 4.17
CA SER A 132 -13.59 1.59 2.78
C SER A 132 -12.53 0.64 2.23
N VAL A 133 -11.25 0.88 2.57
CA VAL A 133 -10.15 -0.01 2.20
C VAL A 133 -10.26 -1.37 2.89
N ALA A 134 -10.58 -1.38 4.19
CA ALA A 134 -10.77 -2.62 4.94
C ALA A 134 -11.96 -3.46 4.41
N ARG A 135 -13.06 -2.81 4.04
CA ARG A 135 -14.19 -3.46 3.38
C ARG A 135 -13.77 -4.05 2.03
N PHE A 136 -13.04 -3.29 1.23
CA PHE A 136 -12.50 -3.77 -0.05
C PHE A 136 -11.67 -5.05 0.11
N VAL A 137 -10.75 -5.07 1.08
CA VAL A 137 -9.96 -6.26 1.41
C VAL A 137 -10.86 -7.45 1.80
N SER A 138 -11.81 -7.22 2.71
CA SER A 138 -12.73 -8.25 3.18
C SER A 138 -13.56 -8.85 2.04
N ASP A 139 -14.07 -8.01 1.15
CA ASP A 139 -14.88 -8.44 0.01
C ASP A 139 -14.07 -9.29 -0.97
N VAL A 140 -12.84 -8.89 -1.31
CA VAL A 140 -11.96 -9.63 -2.22
C VAL A 140 -11.50 -10.96 -1.61
N VAL A 141 -11.11 -10.96 -0.34
CA VAL A 141 -10.76 -12.20 0.39
C VAL A 141 -11.97 -13.14 0.48
N GLY A 142 -13.18 -12.59 0.64
CA GLY A 142 -14.45 -13.31 0.59
C GLY A 142 -14.88 -13.80 -0.80
N GLY A 143 -14.10 -13.50 -1.85
CA GLY A 143 -14.35 -13.97 -3.22
C GLY A 143 -15.29 -13.08 -4.05
N HIS A 144 -15.65 -11.90 -3.56
CA HIS A 144 -16.41 -10.94 -4.35
C HIS A 144 -15.55 -10.37 -5.48
N ARG A 145 -16.11 -10.32 -6.68
CA ARG A 145 -15.43 -9.74 -7.84
C ARG A 145 -15.57 -8.23 -7.83
N TYR A 146 -14.45 -7.53 -7.93
CA TYR A 146 -14.42 -6.12 -8.26
C TYR A 146 -14.32 -5.97 -9.78
N GLY A 147 -15.17 -5.10 -10.35
CA GLY A 147 -15.29 -4.90 -11.79
C GLY A 147 -14.00 -4.37 -12.44
N GLY A 148 -13.68 -4.86 -13.63
CA GLY A 148 -12.41 -4.71 -14.35
C GLY A 148 -12.16 -3.35 -15.01
N GLY A 149 -12.51 -2.25 -14.35
CA GLY A 149 -11.97 -0.94 -14.73
C GLY A 149 -10.58 -0.78 -14.13
N GLY A 150 -9.54 -0.75 -14.96
CA GLY A 150 -8.21 -0.35 -14.48
C GLY A 150 -8.25 1.07 -13.93
N PRO A 151 -7.39 1.41 -12.95
CA PRO A 151 -7.33 2.75 -12.42
C PRO A 151 -6.92 3.71 -13.54
N THR A 152 -7.51 4.90 -13.55
CA THR A 152 -7.01 5.98 -14.39
C THR A 152 -5.93 6.70 -13.58
N PRO A 153 -4.67 6.78 -14.06
CA PRO A 153 -3.63 7.51 -13.35
C PRO A 153 -4.05 8.96 -13.13
N THR A 154 -4.03 9.40 -11.87
CA THR A 154 -4.31 10.79 -11.52
C THR A 154 -3.05 11.45 -10.98
N ARG A 155 -2.86 12.74 -11.29
CA ARG A 155 -1.77 13.53 -10.74
C ARG A 155 -2.36 14.53 -9.75
N ILE A 156 -2.07 14.31 -8.47
CA ILE A 156 -2.50 15.19 -7.38
C ILE A 156 -1.24 15.82 -6.78
N ASP A 157 -1.34 17.08 -6.39
CA ASP A 157 -0.28 17.75 -5.62
C ASP A 157 -0.06 17.03 -4.28
N ARG A 158 1.20 16.87 -3.86
CA ARG A 158 1.54 16.06 -2.67
C ARG A 158 1.02 16.67 -1.37
N SER A 159 1.04 18.00 -1.23
CA SER A 159 0.46 18.66 -0.05
C SER A 159 -1.07 18.52 -0.04
N ALA A 160 -1.72 18.61 -1.21
CA ALA A 160 -3.16 18.33 -1.31
C ALA A 160 -3.50 16.87 -0.97
N LEU A 161 -2.67 15.93 -1.38
CA LEU A 161 -2.83 14.51 -1.06
C LEU A 161 -2.64 14.24 0.45
N ALA A 162 -1.64 14.86 1.06
CA ALA A 162 -1.42 14.81 2.51
C ALA A 162 -2.65 15.36 3.26
N GLY A 163 -3.18 16.51 2.84
CA GLY A 163 -4.40 17.09 3.40
C GLY A 163 -5.62 16.16 3.30
N ARG A 164 -5.77 15.44 2.18
CA ARG A 164 -6.82 14.42 2.02
C ARG A 164 -6.66 13.28 3.02
N MET A 165 -5.47 12.74 3.18
CA MET A 165 -5.20 11.65 4.13
C MET A 165 -5.49 12.07 5.58
N VAL A 166 -5.12 13.30 5.96
CA VAL A 166 -5.40 13.86 7.30
C VAL A 166 -6.91 14.04 7.52
N ALA A 167 -7.67 14.42 6.48
CA ALA A 167 -9.11 14.61 6.55
C ALA A 167 -9.92 13.30 6.59
N ARG A 168 -9.27 12.12 6.47
CA ARG A 168 -9.93 10.81 6.57
C ARG A 168 -9.75 10.26 8.00
N PRO A 169 -10.76 10.38 8.88
CA PRO A 169 -10.71 9.73 10.17
C PRO A 169 -10.75 8.20 10.02
N ALA A 170 -10.22 7.51 11.04
CA ALA A 170 -10.18 6.06 11.14
C ALA A 170 -11.54 5.40 10.99
#